data_AF-A0A6L3W9Q1-F1
#
_entry.id   AF-A0A6L3W9Q1-F1
#
_cell.length_a   1.000
_cell.length_b   1.000
_cell.length_c   1.000
_cell.angle_alpha   90.00
_cell.angle_beta   90.00
_cell.angle_gamma   90.00
#
_symmetry.space_group_name_H-M   'P 1'
#
loop_
_entity.id
_entity.type
_entity.pdbx_description
1 polymer ?
#
loop_
_entity_poly.entity_id
_entity_poly.type
_entity_poly.pdbx_seq_one_letter_code
_entity_poly.pdbx_strand_id
1 'polypeptide(L)' 'MRRDQPDLFTKACHLETTINKRRHTVGKDPVYLTRYNAPLADVTPNTDTLPFDQDDGTCDTGWCFT' A
#
# COMPACT_ATOMS: atom_id res chain seq x y z
N MET A 1 -2.59 1.72 -7.28
CA MET A 1 -3.16 2.97 -6.71
C MET A 1 -2.12 4.09 -6.59
N ARG A 2 -1.10 3.99 -5.72
CA ARG A 2 -0.09 5.05 -5.56
C ARG A 2 0.70 5.36 -6.83
N ARG A 3 1.03 4.32 -7.62
CA ARG A 3 1.70 4.44 -8.92
C ARG A 3 0.78 4.96 -10.02
N ASP A 4 -0.40 4.38 -10.13
CA ASP A 4 -1.32 4.64 -11.26
C ASP A 4 -2.02 6.00 -11.13
N GLN A 5 -2.24 6.47 -9.91
CA GLN A 5 -3.00 7.70 -9.61
C GLN A 5 -2.39 8.45 -8.42
N PRO A 6 -1.17 8.99 -8.54
CA PRO A 6 -0.42 9.59 -7.43
C PRO A 6 -1.12 10.80 -6.80
N ASP A 7 -1.79 11.63 -7.61
CA ASP A 7 -2.49 12.82 -7.12
C ASP A 7 -3.73 12.44 -6.30
N LEU A 8 -4.50 11.45 -6.75
CA LEU A 8 -5.66 10.95 -6.03
C LEU A 8 -5.24 10.22 -4.75
N PHE A 9 -4.14 9.47 -4.80
CA PHE A 9 -3.55 8.85 -3.63
C PHE A 9 -3.17 9.90 -2.57
N THR A 10 -2.48 10.96 -2.98
CA THR A 10 -2.09 12.05 -2.08
C THR A 10 -3.31 12.72 -1.43
N LYS A 11 -4.36 12.97 -2.23
CA LYS A 11 -5.63 13.51 -1.71
C LYS A 11 -6.31 12.56 -0.72
N ALA A 12 -6.29 11.25 -0.98
CA ALA A 12 -6.83 10.25 -0.06
C ALA A 12 -6.08 10.22 1.28
N CYS A 13 -4.74 10.27 1.26
CA CYS A 13 -3.93 10.37 2.47
C CYS A 13 -4.22 11.65 3.28
N HIS A 14 -4.38 12.79 2.60
CA HIS A 14 -4.75 14.04 3.24
C HIS A 14 -6.15 13.97 3.88
N LEU A 15 -7.10 13.35 3.20
CA LEU A 15 -8.45 13.14 3.72
C LEU A 15 -8.45 12.28 4.99
N GLU A 16 -7.77 11.13 4.96
CA GLU A 16 -7.65 10.23 6.12
C GLU A 16 -7.03 10.95 7.32
N THR A 17 -5.94 11.70 7.10
CA THR A 17 -5.28 12.51 8.13
C THR A 17 -6.23 13.54 8.72
N THR A 18 -7.00 14.22 7.88
CA THR A 18 -7.95 15.25 8.32
C THR A 18 -9.09 14.66 9.14
N ILE A 19 -9.62 13.50 8.73
CA ILE A 19 -10.65 12.77 9.47
C ILE A 19 -10.12 12.39 10.86
N ASN A 20 -8.94 11.76 10.92
CA ASN A 20 -8.37 11.31 12.19
C ASN A 20 -8.00 12.46 13.13
N LYS A 21 -7.51 13.58 12.59
CA LYS A 21 -7.31 14.81 13.37
C LYS A 21 -8.62 15.26 14.04
N ARG A 22 -9.74 15.28 13.30
CA ARG A 22 -11.05 15.64 13.86
C ARG A 22 -11.56 14.59 14.86
N ARG A 23 -11.38 13.30 14.60
CA ARG A 23 -11.80 12.24 15.53
C ARG A 23 -11.06 12.32 16.86
N HIS A 24 -9.75 12.56 16.80
CA HIS A 24 -8.92 12.77 17.98
C HIS A 24 -9.43 13.95 18.83
N THR A 25 -9.84 15.07 18.21
CA THR A 25 -10.40 16.21 18.96
C THR A 25 -11.71 15.89 19.70
N VAL A 26 -12.44 14.88 19.26
CA VAL A 26 -13.72 14.44 19.88
C VAL A 26 -13.50 13.19 20.76
N GLY A 27 -12.26 12.76 20.99
CA GLY A 27 -11.94 11.57 21.79
C GLY A 27 -12.40 10.27 21.16
N LYS A 28 -12.50 10.21 19.83
CA LYS A 28 -12.89 9.00 19.08
C LYS A 28 -11.67 8.29 18.52
N ASP A 29 -11.79 6.98 18.40
CA ASP A 29 -10.78 6.13 17.77
C ASP A 29 -10.50 6.55 16.33
N PRO A 30 -9.25 6.42 15.86
CA PRO A 30 -8.89 6.66 14.48
C PRO A 30 -9.56 5.64 13.55
N VAL A 31 -9.76 6.05 12.30
CA VAL A 31 -10.28 5.20 11.23
C VAL A 31 -9.30 5.20 10.07
N TYR A 32 -9.23 4.08 9.36
CA TYR A 32 -8.32 3.90 8.25
C TYR A 32 -9.09 3.46 7.02
N LEU A 33 -8.66 3.92 5.85
CA LEU A 33 -9.20 3.53 4.55
C LEU A 33 -8.69 2.17 4.10
N THR A 34 -8.00 1.44 4.99
CA THR A 34 -7.35 0.17 4.72
C THR A 34 -7.77 -0.86 5.75
N ARG A 35 -7.80 -2.13 5.34
CA ARG A 35 -8.10 -3.25 6.24
C ARG A 35 -6.99 -3.52 7.28
N TYR A 36 -5.82 -2.90 7.11
CA TYR A 36 -4.63 -3.17 7.91
C TYR A 36 -4.62 -2.40 9.23
N ASN A 37 -5.67 -1.61 9.50
CA ASN A 37 -5.77 -0.76 10.68
C ASN A 37 -4.55 0.17 10.84
N ALA A 38 -4.05 0.68 9.71
CA ALA A 38 -2.87 1.53 9.63
C ALA A 38 -3.04 2.57 8.51
N PRO A 39 -2.32 3.70 8.58
CA PRO A 39 -2.43 4.79 7.61
C PRO A 39 -2.20 4.33 6.17
N LEU A 40 -2.98 4.88 5.24
CA LEU A 40 -2.90 4.55 3.82
C LEU A 40 -1.48 4.76 3.24
N ALA A 41 -0.79 5.80 3.73
CA ALA A 41 0.58 6.15 3.33
C ALA A 41 1.61 5.08 3.71
N ASP A 42 1.38 4.37 4.80
CA ASP A 42 2.33 3.40 5.38
C ASP A 42 2.17 2.03 4.73
N VAL A 43 0.93 1.64 4.41
CA VAL A 43 0.61 0.30 3.90
C VAL A 43 0.57 0.22 2.37
N THR A 44 0.70 1.35 1.68
CA THR A 44 0.73 1.39 0.20
C THR A 44 2.14 1.72 -0.28
N PRO A 45 3.00 0.72 -0.56
CA PRO A 45 4.37 0.96 -1.00
C PRO A 45 4.41 1.63 -2.39
N ASN A 46 5.52 2.33 -2.68
CA ASN A 46 5.82 2.91 -4.02
C ASN A 46 6.77 2.02 -4.81
N THR A 47 7.08 0.82 -4.29
CA THR A 47 8.01 -0.07 -4.98
C THR A 47 7.32 -0.65 -6.19
N ASP A 48 8.08 -0.82 -7.26
CA ASP A 48 7.68 -1.70 -8.33
C ASP A 48 7.51 -3.11 -7.75
N THR A 49 6.44 -3.78 -8.17
CA THR A 49 6.38 -5.23 -8.06
C THR A 49 7.59 -5.75 -8.80
N LEU A 50 8.40 -6.59 -8.14
CA LEU A 50 9.54 -7.23 -8.79
C LEU A 50 9.07 -7.79 -10.14
N PRO A 51 9.86 -7.60 -11.22
CA PRO A 51 9.63 -8.32 -12.45
C PRO A 51 10.02 -9.77 -12.14
N PHE A 52 9.11 -10.51 -11.50
CA PHE A 52 9.00 -11.91 -11.84
C PHE A 52 8.44 -11.86 -13.25
N ASP A 53 9.37 -11.72 -14.19
CA ASP A 53 9.10 -11.95 -15.58
C ASP A 53 8.32 -13.26 -15.64
N GLN A 54 7.40 -13.27 -16.58
CA GLN A 54 6.79 -14.44 -17.14
C GLN A 54 7.93 -15.28 -17.74
N ASP A 55 8.79 -15.83 -16.87
CA ASP A 55 9.86 -16.74 -17.18
C ASP A 55 9.14 -17.92 -17.81
N ASP A 56 9.42 -17.98 -19.09
CA ASP A 56 8.99 -18.82 -20.17
C ASP A 56 9.14 -20.29 -19.81
N GLY A 57 8.39 -20.76 -18.81
CA GLY A 57 8.10 -22.18 -18.59
C GLY A 57 9.31 -23.13 -18.59
N THR A 58 10.52 -22.66 -18.26
CA THR A 58 11.71 -23.53 -18.18
C THR A 58 12.42 -23.37 -16.85
N CYS A 59 11.68 -23.58 -15.76
CA CYS A 59 12.23 -24.11 -14.52
C CYS A 59 11.34 -25.25 -14.01
N ASP A 60 11.01 -26.18 -14.91
CA ASP A 60 10.76 -27.54 -14.50
C ASP A 60 12.11 -28.19 -14.21
N THR A 61 12.30 -28.63 -12.95
CA THR A 61 13.40 -29.47 -12.45
C THR A 61 14.65 -28.77 -11.86
N GLY A 62 14.49 -28.25 -10.63
CA GLY A 62 15.37 -28.66 -9.52
C GLY A 62 16.53 -27.73 -9.12
N TRP A 63 16.57 -27.41 -7.82
CA TRP A 63 17.79 -27.38 -7.01
C TRP A 63 19.06 -26.85 -7.69
N CYS A 64 19.29 -25.54 -7.63
CA CYS A 64 20.60 -24.97 -7.91
C CYS A 64 21.24 -24.48 -6.61
N PHE A 65 21.94 -25.39 -5.93
CA PHE A 65 23.12 -25.04 -5.15
C PHE A 65 24.35 -25.17 -6.06
N THR A 66 25.18 -24.13 -6.11
CA THR A 66 26.63 -24.24 -6.33
C THR A 66 27.32 -23.35 -5.33
#